data_AF-M0P034-F1
#
_entry.id   AF-M0P034-F1
#
_cell.length_a   1.000
_cell.length_b   1.000
_cell.length_c   1.000
_cell.angle_alpha   90.00
_cell.angle_beta   90.00
_cell.angle_gamma   90.00
#
_symmetry.space_group_name_H-M   'P 1'
#
loop_
_entity.id
_entity.type
_entity.pdbx_description
1 polymer ?
#
loop_
_entity_poly.entity_id
_entity_poly.type
_entity_poly.pdbx_seq_one_letter_code
_entity_poly.pdbx_strand_id
1 'polypeptide(L)'
;MTDRYYVVTSWEDIAAAAAPNDRDKQRVATIFSEKAFNCVVWLPEWLLDADDKDIETVEASDHLAVGGATDYSEKAWEFAQPHRDGAGGYLPKSSVTLFERGDGVESIETPQRGLTSFEGAQSDD
;
A
#
# COMPACT_ATOMS: atom_id res chain seq x y z
N MET A 1 -16.73 5.32 12.78
CA MET A 1 -15.69 5.54 11.76
C MET A 1 -15.26 4.17 11.31
N THR A 2 -15.19 3.89 10.02
CA THR A 2 -14.73 2.59 9.53
C THR A 2 -13.22 2.66 9.37
N ASP A 3 -12.51 1.88 10.18
CA ASP A 3 -11.06 1.71 10.08
C ASP A 3 -10.74 1.14 8.70
N ARG A 4 -9.89 1.83 7.93
CA ARG A 4 -9.49 1.37 6.59
C ARG A 4 -8.28 0.44 6.68
N TYR A 5 -8.46 -0.67 7.38
CA TYR A 5 -7.43 -1.68 7.62
C TYR A 5 -7.77 -2.96 6.86
N TYR A 6 -6.81 -3.44 6.06
CA TYR A 6 -6.96 -4.60 5.19
C TYR A 6 -5.82 -5.58 5.47
N VAL A 7 -6.18 -6.78 5.93
CA VAL A 7 -5.24 -7.91 5.98
C VAL A 7 -5.18 -8.52 4.59
N VAL A 8 -4.02 -8.41 3.96
CA VAL A 8 -3.77 -8.76 2.58
C VAL A 8 -3.26 -10.18 2.51
N THR A 9 -4.14 -11.09 2.11
CA THR A 9 -3.82 -12.48 1.77
C THR A 9 -3.81 -12.73 0.27
N SER A 10 -4.52 -11.87 -0.46
CA SER A 10 -4.72 -11.98 -1.90
C SER A 10 -4.84 -10.59 -2.54
N TRP A 11 -4.82 -10.56 -3.88
CA TRP A 11 -5.07 -9.31 -4.63
C TRP A 11 -6.44 -8.69 -4.31
N GLU A 12 -7.46 -9.51 -4.02
CA GLU A 12 -8.83 -9.03 -3.78
C GLU A 12 -8.90 -8.11 -2.55
N ASP A 13 -8.11 -8.40 -1.52
CA ASP A 13 -8.01 -7.59 -0.31
C ASP A 13 -7.49 -6.18 -0.61
N ILE A 14 -6.49 -6.08 -1.51
CA ILE A 14 -5.94 -4.81 -1.98
C ILE A 14 -6.95 -4.11 -2.89
N ALA A 15 -7.60 -4.87 -3.78
CA ALA A 15 -8.57 -4.34 -4.73
C ALA A 15 -9.81 -3.74 -4.04
N ALA A 16 -10.21 -4.31 -2.90
CA ALA A 16 -11.32 -3.83 -2.08
C ALA A 16 -11.09 -2.42 -1.50
N ALA A 17 -9.85 -1.96 -1.40
CA ALA A 17 -9.55 -0.62 -0.91
C ALA A 17 -10.04 0.46 -1.89
N ALA A 18 -10.95 1.33 -1.46
CA ALA A 18 -11.53 2.35 -2.33
C ALA A 18 -10.62 3.57 -2.58
N ALA A 19 -9.69 3.86 -1.66
CA ALA A 19 -8.90 5.09 -1.69
C ALA A 19 -7.72 5.08 -2.68
N PRO A 20 -6.81 4.08 -2.66
CA PRO A 20 -5.71 4.03 -3.62
C PRO A 20 -6.21 3.74 -5.04
N ASN A 21 -5.52 4.33 -6.01
CA ASN A 21 -5.76 4.01 -7.43
C ASN A 21 -5.19 2.62 -7.80
N ASP A 22 -5.52 2.09 -8.98
CA ASP A 22 -5.00 0.80 -9.45
C ASP A 22 -3.46 0.72 -9.46
N ARG A 23 -2.76 1.83 -9.73
CA ARG A 23 -1.29 1.87 -9.77
C ARG A 23 -0.70 1.67 -8.37
N ASP A 24 -1.23 2.36 -7.37
CA ASP A 24 -0.83 2.21 -5.97
C ASP A 24 -1.17 0.81 -5.46
N LYS A 25 -2.34 0.28 -5.82
CA LYS A 25 -2.74 -1.11 -5.49
C LYS A 25 -1.75 -2.13 -6.05
N GLN A 26 -1.41 -2.02 -7.33
CA GLN A 26 -0.37 -2.87 -7.94
C GLN A 26 0.95 -2.75 -7.19
N ARG A 27 1.31 -1.53 -6.80
CA ARG A 27 2.56 -1.29 -6.08
C ARG A 27 2.57 -1.89 -4.67
N VAL A 28 1.45 -1.84 -3.94
CA VAL A 28 1.29 -2.53 -2.64
C VAL A 28 1.58 -4.03 -2.81
N ALA A 29 1.00 -4.68 -3.80
CA ALA A 29 1.25 -6.08 -4.08
C ALA A 29 2.72 -6.36 -4.41
N THR A 30 3.33 -5.53 -5.27
CA THR A 30 4.76 -5.62 -5.59
C THR A 30 5.64 -5.48 -4.34
N ILE A 31 5.34 -4.56 -3.44
CA ILE A 31 6.08 -4.39 -2.19
C ILE A 31 6.00 -5.66 -1.33
N PHE A 32 4.83 -6.26 -1.18
CA PHE A 32 4.69 -7.50 -0.40
C PHE A 32 5.39 -8.69 -1.04
N SER A 33 5.49 -8.74 -2.37
CA SER A 33 6.20 -9.81 -3.08
C SER A 33 7.73 -9.63 -3.10
N GLU A 34 8.24 -8.40 -3.25
CA GLU A 34 9.68 -8.16 -3.44
C GLU A 34 10.41 -7.75 -2.15
N LYS A 35 9.71 -7.16 -1.19
CA LYS A 35 10.31 -6.62 0.03
C LYS A 35 9.86 -7.42 1.25
N ALA A 36 10.73 -7.48 2.25
CA ALA A 36 10.44 -8.09 3.55
C ALA A 36 9.59 -7.18 4.46
N PHE A 37 8.79 -6.28 3.89
CA PHE A 37 7.90 -5.41 4.67
C PHE A 37 6.56 -6.09 4.87
N ASN A 38 6.05 -6.02 6.10
CA ASN A 38 4.77 -6.62 6.47
C ASN A 38 3.62 -5.61 6.48
N CYS A 39 3.91 -4.30 6.46
CA CYS A 39 2.87 -3.28 6.47
C CYS A 39 3.20 -2.16 5.48
N VAL A 40 2.18 -1.76 4.72
CA VAL A 40 2.18 -0.66 3.76
C VAL A 40 1.01 0.25 4.09
N VAL A 41 1.26 1.55 4.17
CA VAL A 41 0.23 2.55 4.39
C VAL A 41 0.13 3.47 3.18
N TRP A 42 -1.09 3.76 2.76
CA TRP A 42 -1.40 4.78 1.76
C TRP A 42 -1.79 6.08 2.45
N LEU A 43 -1.08 7.14 2.10
CA LEU A 43 -1.13 8.47 2.67
C LEU A 43 -1.76 9.42 1.62
N PRO A 44 -2.84 10.13 1.97
CA PRO A 44 -3.40 11.14 1.09
C PRO A 44 -2.46 12.34 0.97
N GLU A 45 -2.52 13.05 -0.17
CA GLU A 45 -1.63 14.16 -0.50
C GLU A 45 -1.48 15.23 0.60
N TRP A 46 -2.59 15.66 1.19
CA TRP A 46 -2.59 16.66 2.27
C TRP A 46 -1.79 16.25 3.51
N LEU A 47 -1.59 14.93 3.70
CA LEU A 47 -0.84 14.40 4.83
C LEU A 47 0.65 14.26 4.51
N LEU A 48 1.00 14.15 3.23
CA LEU A 48 2.38 14.22 2.74
C LEU A 48 2.92 15.66 2.79
N ASP A 49 2.06 16.63 2.49
CA ASP A 49 2.39 18.06 2.52
C ASP A 49 2.47 18.63 3.96
N ALA A 50 2.13 17.82 4.96
CA ALA A 50 2.24 18.22 6.35
C ALA A 50 3.70 18.15 6.81
N ASP A 51 4.37 19.31 6.89
CA ASP A 51 5.76 19.53 7.36
C ASP A 51 6.10 18.82 8.69
N ASP A 52 5.10 18.51 9.52
CA ASP A 52 5.24 17.87 10.82
C ASP A 52 5.42 16.33 10.74
N LYS A 53 5.36 15.73 9.54
CA LYS A 53 5.46 14.28 9.35
C LYS A 53 6.76 13.89 8.66
N ASP A 54 7.70 13.36 9.42
CA ASP A 54 8.91 12.71 8.89
C ASP A 54 8.56 11.28 8.42
N ILE A 55 7.73 11.19 7.38
CA ILE A 55 7.33 9.92 6.77
C ILE A 55 7.91 9.84 5.37
N GLU A 56 8.80 8.86 5.14
CA GLU A 56 9.35 8.60 3.82
C GLU A 56 8.44 7.66 3.03
N THR A 57 8.07 8.11 1.83
CA THR A 57 7.33 7.31 0.87
C THR A 57 8.30 6.49 0.02
N VAL A 58 7.81 5.37 -0.53
CA VAL A 58 8.60 4.53 -1.42
C VAL A 58 8.89 5.29 -2.72
N GLU A 59 10.12 5.20 -3.24
CA GLU A 59 10.55 5.92 -4.46
C GLU A 59 9.63 5.68 -5.69
N ALA A 60 8.84 4.61 -5.67
CA ALA A 60 7.95 4.24 -6.76
C ALA A 60 6.50 4.74 -6.62
N SER A 61 6.13 5.34 -5.48
CA SER A 61 4.85 6.00 -5.27
C SER A 61 4.96 7.03 -4.14
N ASP A 62 4.61 8.27 -4.44
CA ASP A 62 4.59 9.38 -3.49
C ASP A 62 3.54 9.21 -2.39
N HIS A 63 2.57 8.30 -2.54
CA HIS A 63 1.51 8.10 -1.56
C HIS A 63 1.71 6.87 -0.66
N LEU A 64 2.68 6.01 -0.95
CA LEU A 64 2.85 4.76 -0.22
C LEU A 64 4.06 4.85 0.71
N ALA A 65 3.87 4.55 1.98
CA ALA A 65 4.97 4.37 2.93
C ALA A 65 4.98 2.92 3.46
N VAL A 66 6.17 2.39 3.70
CA VAL A 66 6.39 1.05 4.26
C VAL A 66 6.83 1.16 5.71
N GLY A 67 6.42 0.26 6.58
CA GLY A 67 6.81 0.36 7.99
C GLY A 67 6.07 -0.63 8.88
N GLY A 68 6.00 -0.32 10.16
CA GLY A 68 5.11 -0.94 11.13
C GLY A 68 4.04 0.06 11.57
N ALA A 69 2.81 -0.42 11.71
CA ALA A 69 1.74 0.38 12.28
C ALA A 69 1.15 -0.33 13.48
N THR A 70 0.97 0.42 14.56
CA THR A 70 0.41 -0.08 15.81
C THR A 70 -0.86 0.69 16.15
N ASP A 71 -1.84 -0.02 16.69
CA ASP A 71 -3.04 0.59 17.24
C ASP A 71 -2.66 1.46 18.44
N TYR A 72 -2.60 2.77 18.23
CA TYR A 72 -2.26 3.73 19.28
C TYR A 72 -3.51 4.25 19.99
N SER A 73 -4.54 4.56 19.22
CA SER A 73 -5.81 5.08 19.74
C SER A 73 -6.99 4.71 18.85
N GLU A 74 -8.19 4.96 19.35
CA GLU A 74 -9.45 4.77 18.62
C GLU A 74 -9.51 5.58 17.29
N LYS A 75 -8.66 6.60 17.13
CA LYS A 75 -8.72 7.52 15.97
C LYS A 75 -7.43 7.60 15.16
N ALA A 76 -6.32 7.10 15.69
CA ALA A 76 -5.02 7.19 15.06
C ALA A 76 -4.19 5.91 15.20
N TRP A 77 -3.49 5.56 14.13
CA TRP A 77 -2.39 4.62 14.10
C TRP A 77 -1.08 5.32 14.49
N GLU A 78 -0.22 4.66 15.24
CA GLU A 78 1.19 5.04 15.35
C GLU A 78 1.94 4.31 14.25
N PHE A 79 2.57 5.07 13.34
CA PHE A 79 3.35 4.52 12.25
C PHE A 79 4.83 4.76 12.50
N ALA A 80 5.63 3.71 12.37
CA ALA A 80 7.07 3.75 12.56
C ALA A 80 7.79 3.07 11.38
N GLN A 81 8.86 3.69 10.90
CA GLN A 81 9.71 3.20 9.82
C GLN A 81 11.01 2.66 10.42
N PRO A 82 11.11 1.36 10.73
CA PRO A 82 12.31 0.80 11.35
C PRO A 82 13.56 0.96 10.49
N HIS A 83 13.40 1.10 9.17
CA HIS A 83 14.51 1.36 8.25
C HIS A 83 15.05 2.80 8.32
N ARG A 84 14.36 3.71 8.99
CA ARG A 84 14.75 5.12 9.22
C ARG A 84 14.96 5.44 10.70
N ASP A 85 15.59 4.53 11.45
CA ASP A 85 15.83 4.72 12.89
C ASP A 85 14.53 4.88 13.71
N GLY A 86 13.40 4.38 13.20
CA GLY A 86 12.09 4.53 13.83
C GLY A 86 11.38 5.85 13.52
N ALA A 87 11.85 6.64 12.54
CA ALA A 87 11.14 7.80 12.04
C ALA A 87 9.69 7.46 11.66
N GLY A 88 8.77 8.38 11.87
CA GLY A 88 7.36 8.14 11.62
C GLY A 88 6.46 9.15 12.33
N GLY A 89 5.20 8.78 12.52
CA GLY A 89 4.25 9.66 13.19
C GLY A 89 2.84 9.10 13.30
N TYR A 90 1.95 9.93 13.83
CA TYR A 90 0.56 9.54 14.05
C TYR A 90 -0.28 9.73 12.79
N LEU A 91 -0.97 8.67 12.37
CA LEU A 91 -1.78 8.64 11.16
C LEU A 91 -3.27 8.48 11.49
N PRO A 92 -4.16 9.37 11.05
CA PRO A 92 -5.59 9.26 11.34
C PRO A 92 -6.24 8.09 10.58
N LYS A 93 -6.87 7.16 11.32
CA LYS A 93 -7.47 5.92 10.78
C LYS A 93 -8.57 6.17 9.74
N SER A 94 -9.24 7.33 9.84
CA SER A 94 -10.29 7.74 8.92
C SER A 94 -9.78 8.15 7.54
N SER A 95 -8.49 8.50 7.44
CA SER A 95 -7.93 9.14 6.26
C SER A 95 -6.89 8.29 5.55
N VAL A 96 -6.07 7.55 6.29
CA VAL A 96 -5.08 6.64 5.72
C VAL A 96 -5.70 5.28 5.43
N THR A 97 -5.10 4.53 4.51
CA THR A 97 -5.46 3.13 4.25
C THR A 97 -4.29 2.24 4.60
N LEU A 98 -4.51 1.26 5.47
CA LEU A 98 -3.46 0.37 5.93
C LEU A 98 -3.62 -1.03 5.34
N PHE A 99 -2.52 -1.53 4.82
CA PHE A 99 -2.39 -2.88 4.28
C PHE A 99 -1.38 -3.63 5.11
N GLU A 100 -1.81 -4.72 5.74
CA GLU A 100 -0.93 -5.62 6.46
C GLU A 100 -0.88 -6.96 5.74
N ARG A 101 0.32 -7.48 5.51
CA ARG A 101 0.53 -8.79 4.92
C ARG A 101 0.00 -9.86 5.86
N GLY A 102 -0.87 -10.72 5.36
CA GLY A 102 -1.36 -11.87 6.11
C GLY A 102 -0.24 -12.87 6.43
N ASP A 103 -0.41 -13.59 7.54
CA ASP A 103 0.53 -14.62 7.96
C ASP A 103 0.65 -15.74 6.91
N GLY A 104 1.87 -16.17 6.61
CA GLY A 104 2.15 -17.23 5.63
C GLY A 104 2.02 -16.83 4.16
N VAL A 105 1.70 -15.57 3.85
CA VAL A 105 1.72 -15.05 2.48
C VAL A 105 3.17 -14.85 2.06
N GLU A 106 3.67 -15.50 1.00
CA GLU A 106 5.02 -15.28 0.47
C GLU A 106 5.06 -14.30 -0.70
N SER A 107 4.00 -14.25 -1.49
CA SER A 107 3.83 -13.36 -2.63
C SER A 107 2.35 -13.13 -2.89
N ILE A 108 1.99 -11.94 -3.37
CA ILE A 108 0.63 -11.64 -3.81
C ILE A 108 0.59 -11.73 -5.33
N GLU A 109 -0.18 -12.69 -5.85
CA GLU A 109 -0.42 -12.82 -7.28
C GLU A 109 -1.27 -11.65 -7.78
N THR A 110 -0.65 -10.68 -8.44
CA THR A 110 -1.39 -9.61 -9.12
C THR A 110 -1.98 -10.15 -10.43
N PRO A 111 -3.22 -9.79 -10.78
CA PRO A 111 -3.73 -10.09 -12.11
C PRO A 111 -2.81 -9.40 -13.12
N GLN A 112 -2.08 -10.19 -13.90
CA GLN A 112 -1.35 -9.68 -15.04
C GLN A 112 -2.38 -9.06 -15.99
N ARG A 113 -2.52 -7.73 -15.98
CA ARG A 113 -3.24 -7.03 -17.04
C ARG A 113 -2.43 -7.27 -18.31
N GLY A 114 -2.88 -8.27 -19.05
CA GLY A 114 -2.11 -8.89 -20.12
C GLY A 114 -1.64 -7.88 -21.16
N LEU A 115 -0.44 -8.15 -21.66
CA LEU A 115 0.01 -7.85 -23.02
C LEU A 115 -0.84 -8.58 -24.09
N THR A 116 -1.97 -9.19 -23.72
CA THR A 116 -2.82 -10.06 -24.54
C THR A 116 -3.80 -9.26 -25.42
N SER A 117 -3.32 -8.24 -26.11
CA SER A 117 -4.08 -7.53 -27.15
C SER A 117 -3.22 -7.10 -28.34
N PHE A 118 -2.27 -7.95 -28.75
CA PHE A 118 -1.54 -7.79 -30.02
C PHE A 118 -1.46 -9.08 -30.88
N GLU A 119 -2.27 -10.10 -30.60
CA GLU A 119 -2.53 -11.19 -31.56
C GLU A 119 -3.89 -10.94 -32.22
N GLY A 120 -3.89 -10.17 -33.31
CA GLY A 120 -5.12 -9.90 -34.05
C GLY A 120 -5.07 -8.86 -35.16
N ALA A 121 -3.90 -8.35 -35.56
CA ALA A 121 -3.78 -7.48 -36.73
C ALA A 121 -2.96 -8.15 -37.84
N GLN A 122 -3.69 -8.93 -38.65
CA GLN A 122 -3.55 -9.02 -40.10
C GLN A 122 -2.43 -9.91 -40.68
N SER A 123 -2.76 -11.19 -40.86
CA SER A 123 -2.49 -11.88 -42.13
C SER A 123 -3.65 -11.56 -43.08
N ASP A 124 -3.41 -10.79 -44.15
CA ASP A 124 -4.04 -10.95 -45.48
C ASP A 124 -3.41 -9.96 -46.48
N ASP A 125 -3.08 -10.50 -47.67
CA ASP A 125 -2.53 -9.95 -48.92
C ASP A 125 -1.03 -9.57 -49.02
#